data_AF-A0A1H4Y3C1-F1
#
_entry.id   AF-A0A1H4Y3C1-F1
#
_cell.length_a   1.000
_cell.length_b   1.000
_cell.length_c   1.000
_cell.angle_alpha   90.00
_cell.angle_beta   90.00
_cell.angle_gamma   90.00
#
_symmetry.space_group_name_H-M   'P 1'
#
loop_
_entity.id
_entity.type
_entity.pdbx_description
1 polymer ?
#
loop_
_entity_poly.entity_id
_entity_poly.type
_entity_poly.pdbx_seq_one_letter_code
_entity_poly.pdbx_strand_id
1 'polypeptide(L)'
;MDELEDRIMGVTLATEFSQDPVYKHILREKLDQDLFDEIIEELAERREYTTTEFENWYCSSPDDPQYLSTGGTMRHWLKEYNLYIESRSVGRLAVLDYKAVFRLKMLLLLRKNGMKPAMIAELAGVRPSISVIGPIRRDTEETLPSVFNQDDLKNMAMIKNFMTALANSGALKVNEEGGLDLRLETLIEKSLEDRQQLSLPDKKMEELEERLTEANKELEELKQRIDSKVSATDLKAELEILQQYSLTSEIECKEKIKSIYDNFTNPATDINQKEELIEKLKELEIEYPNQAFTIRMYESSATLKLSQYKQDQKELRIRELKSECLDLFNLAISDSSSKKESEEARLKLIKLHDENPDLSFEIRSYIANLDSSKKRKKWLGIF
;
A
#
# COMPACT_ATOMS: atom_id res chain seq x y z
N MET A 1 -1.50 29.43 20.73
CA MET A 1 -0.82 29.11 19.46
C MET A 1 -0.79 27.61 19.22
N ASP A 2 -1.34 26.79 20.14
CA ASP A 2 -1.21 25.34 20.09
C ASP A 2 -2.36 24.63 19.33
N GLU A 3 -3.49 25.31 19.05
CA GLU A 3 -4.60 24.70 18.29
C GLU A 3 -4.40 24.68 16.75
N LEU A 4 -3.35 25.33 16.24
CA LEU A 4 -3.08 25.36 14.79
C LEU A 4 -2.15 24.24 14.32
N GLU A 5 -1.39 23.61 15.22
CA GLU A 5 -0.51 22.49 14.90
C GLU A 5 -1.27 21.15 14.82
N ASP A 6 -2.41 21.03 15.52
CA ASP A 6 -3.18 19.77 15.61
C ASP A 6 -4.08 19.46 14.40
N ARG A 7 -4.12 20.32 13.37
CA ARG A 7 -4.94 20.11 12.15
C ARG A 7 -4.13 19.87 10.87
N ILE A 8 -2.83 19.62 11.00
CA ILE A 8 -1.94 19.45 9.84
C ILE A 8 -2.33 18.18 9.04
N MET A 9 -2.80 17.13 9.71
CA MET A 9 -3.10 15.86 9.06
C MET A 9 -4.36 15.93 8.20
N GLY A 10 -5.45 16.51 8.69
CA GLY A 10 -6.68 16.69 7.92
C GLY A 10 -6.45 17.53 6.66
N VAL A 11 -5.67 18.61 6.76
CA VAL A 11 -5.32 19.45 5.59
C VAL A 11 -4.46 18.68 4.59
N THR A 12 -3.48 17.91 5.07
CA THR A 12 -2.63 17.06 4.23
C THR A 12 -3.48 16.04 3.48
N LEU A 13 -4.33 15.29 4.18
CA LEU A 13 -5.22 14.29 3.60
C LEU A 13 -6.22 14.91 2.62
N ALA A 14 -6.84 16.04 2.96
CA ALA A 14 -7.76 16.75 2.06
C ALA A 14 -7.06 17.18 0.74
N THR A 15 -5.79 17.59 0.84
CA THR A 15 -4.99 17.98 -0.32
C THR A 15 -4.61 16.78 -1.18
N GLU A 16 -4.08 15.73 -0.55
CA GLU A 16 -3.65 14.49 -1.23
C GLU A 16 -4.81 13.79 -1.93
N PHE A 17 -5.98 13.73 -1.29
CA PHE A 17 -7.17 13.05 -1.80
C PHE A 17 -8.10 13.98 -2.59
N SER A 18 -7.72 15.24 -2.83
CA SER A 18 -8.53 16.22 -3.57
C SER A 18 -8.96 15.75 -4.96
N GLN A 19 -8.18 14.88 -5.60
CA GLN A 19 -8.49 14.30 -6.92
C GLN A 19 -9.19 12.94 -6.87
N ASP A 20 -9.26 12.31 -5.70
CA ASP A 20 -9.84 10.98 -5.51
C ASP A 20 -11.36 10.99 -5.79
N PRO A 21 -11.88 10.08 -6.64
CA PRO A 21 -13.31 10.05 -6.97
C PRO A 21 -14.23 9.74 -5.78
N VAL A 22 -13.79 8.90 -4.84
CA VAL A 22 -14.52 8.55 -3.62
C VAL A 22 -14.60 9.76 -2.71
N TYR A 23 -13.46 10.45 -2.51
CA TYR A 23 -13.41 11.69 -1.73
C TYR A 23 -14.31 12.78 -2.31
N LYS A 24 -14.22 13.03 -3.62
CA LYS A 24 -15.11 13.97 -4.33
C LYS A 24 -16.59 13.64 -4.15
N HIS A 25 -16.93 12.36 -4.07
CA HIS A 25 -18.31 11.95 -3.83
C HIS A 25 -18.76 12.27 -2.40
N ILE A 26 -17.92 11.99 -1.40
CA ILE A 26 -18.19 12.35 0.01
C ILE A 26 -18.45 13.85 0.16
N LEU A 27 -17.64 14.69 -0.50
CA LEU A 27 -17.85 16.15 -0.49
C LEU A 27 -19.19 16.57 -1.12
N ARG A 28 -19.66 15.86 -2.17
CA ARG A 28 -20.96 16.15 -2.80
C ARG A 28 -22.13 15.78 -1.89
N GLU A 29 -21.99 14.68 -1.15
CA GLU A 29 -22.98 14.22 -0.17
C GLU A 29 -22.91 15.00 1.16
N LYS A 30 -21.96 15.96 1.29
CA LYS A 30 -21.74 16.79 2.50
C LYS A 30 -21.44 15.96 3.75
N LEU A 31 -20.65 14.91 3.57
CA LEU A 31 -20.21 14.00 4.63
C LEU A 31 -18.78 14.33 5.11
N ASP A 32 -18.29 15.53 4.83
CA ASP A 32 -16.94 15.99 5.17
C ASP A 32 -16.70 16.07 6.68
N GLN A 33 -17.72 16.48 7.44
CA GLN A 33 -17.66 16.55 8.90
C GLN A 33 -17.53 15.18 9.56
N ASP A 34 -18.14 14.15 8.98
CA ASP A 34 -18.03 12.77 9.48
C ASP A 34 -16.72 12.10 9.03
N LEU A 35 -16.11 12.61 7.95
CA LEU A 35 -14.87 12.08 7.41
C LEU A 35 -13.64 12.51 8.21
N PHE A 36 -13.58 13.77 8.66
CA PHE A 36 -12.48 14.30 9.47
C PHE A 36 -12.87 14.40 10.94
N ASP A 37 -12.56 13.34 11.71
CA ASP A 37 -12.72 13.30 13.16
C ASP A 37 -11.37 13.37 13.87
N GLU A 38 -11.40 13.42 15.21
CA GLU A 38 -10.21 13.49 16.06
C GLU A 38 -9.19 12.38 15.74
N ILE A 39 -9.66 11.16 15.46
CA ILE A 39 -8.80 10.01 15.15
C ILE A 39 -8.05 10.22 13.82
N ILE A 40 -8.71 10.75 12.79
CA ILE A 40 -8.07 11.06 11.51
C ILE A 40 -7.07 12.20 11.65
N GLU A 41 -7.37 13.22 12.46
CA GLU A 41 -6.45 14.33 12.72
C GLU A 41 -5.19 13.87 13.50
N GLU A 42 -5.32 12.86 14.37
CA GLU A 42 -4.22 12.28 15.15
C GLU A 42 -3.39 11.23 14.40
N LEU A 43 -3.67 10.96 13.12
CA LEU A 43 -2.86 10.01 12.35
C LEU A 43 -1.43 10.52 12.15
N ALA A 44 -0.46 9.60 12.19
CA ALA A 44 0.95 9.89 12.02
C ALA A 44 1.49 9.22 10.76
N GLU A 45 2.19 9.98 9.91
CA GLU A 45 2.62 9.51 8.58
C GLU A 45 3.52 8.27 8.62
N ARG A 46 4.36 8.17 9.65
CA ARG A 46 5.34 7.07 9.81
C ARG A 46 4.84 5.95 10.70
N ARG A 47 3.60 6.01 11.19
CA ARG A 47 3.01 4.98 12.02
C ARG A 47 2.28 3.97 11.15
N GLU A 48 2.52 2.71 11.46
CA GLU A 48 1.77 1.60 10.91
C GLU A 48 0.61 1.26 11.84
N TYR A 49 -0.57 1.09 11.25
CA TYR A 49 -1.82 0.78 11.91
C TYR A 49 -2.29 -0.62 11.54
N THR A 50 -3.13 -1.20 12.38
CA THR A 50 -3.71 -2.53 12.18
C THR A 50 -5.21 -2.43 11.95
N THR A 51 -5.77 -3.47 11.31
CA THR A 51 -7.24 -3.58 11.20
C THR A 51 -7.92 -3.63 12.56
N THR A 52 -7.24 -4.16 13.58
CA THR A 52 -7.77 -4.24 14.94
C THR A 52 -7.89 -2.85 15.57
N GLU A 53 -6.89 -1.98 15.39
CA GLU A 53 -6.98 -0.58 15.84
C GLU A 53 -8.14 0.14 15.13
N PHE A 54 -8.26 -0.04 13.80
CA PHE A 54 -9.35 0.53 13.03
C PHE A 54 -10.73 0.03 13.50
N GLU A 55 -10.89 -1.27 13.74
CA GLU A 55 -12.13 -1.84 14.26
C GLU A 55 -12.48 -1.29 15.64
N ASN A 56 -11.47 -1.07 16.49
CA ASN A 56 -11.70 -0.47 17.81
C ASN A 56 -12.24 0.96 17.72
N TRP A 57 -11.79 1.72 16.73
CA TRP A 57 -12.25 3.11 16.51
C TRP A 57 -13.66 3.18 15.92
N TYR A 58 -13.96 2.37 14.91
CA TYR A 58 -15.15 2.58 14.07
C TYR A 58 -16.15 1.43 14.06
N CYS A 59 -15.86 0.32 14.75
CA CYS A 59 -16.68 -0.89 14.70
C CYS A 59 -17.05 -1.45 16.08
N SER A 60 -16.67 -0.77 17.17
CA SER A 60 -16.84 -1.27 18.54
C SER A 60 -18.29 -1.28 19.04
N SER A 61 -19.03 -0.19 18.81
CA SER A 61 -20.39 -0.03 19.34
C SER A 61 -21.33 0.56 18.29
N PRO A 62 -22.45 -0.10 17.93
CA PRO A 62 -23.45 0.45 17.01
C PRO A 62 -24.09 1.77 17.46
N ASP A 63 -24.03 2.07 18.77
CA ASP A 63 -24.59 3.29 19.35
C ASP A 63 -23.63 4.49 19.25
N ASP A 64 -22.38 4.26 18.82
CA ASP A 64 -21.40 5.32 18.64
C ASP A 64 -21.73 6.15 17.39
N PRO A 65 -21.77 7.49 17.46
CA PRO A 65 -21.89 8.35 16.28
C PRO A 65 -20.88 8.02 15.18
N GLN A 66 -19.66 7.62 15.56
CA GLN A 66 -18.57 7.27 14.65
C GLN A 66 -18.65 5.82 14.14
N TYR A 67 -19.64 5.04 14.56
CA TYR A 67 -19.80 3.66 14.08
C TYR A 67 -20.01 3.60 12.57
N LEU A 68 -19.17 2.84 11.86
CA LEU A 68 -19.22 2.69 10.40
C LEU A 68 -19.65 1.29 9.97
N SER A 69 -19.28 0.24 10.71
CA SER A 69 -19.56 -1.14 10.30
C SER A 69 -19.47 -2.13 11.45
N THR A 70 -19.99 -3.33 11.23
CA THR A 70 -19.87 -4.44 12.18
C THR A 70 -18.45 -5.00 12.15
N GLY A 71 -17.87 -5.20 13.33
CA GLY A 71 -16.55 -5.82 13.48
C GLY A 71 -16.44 -7.19 12.79
N GLY A 72 -15.26 -7.52 12.28
CA GLY A 72 -15.00 -8.76 11.54
C GLY A 72 -15.28 -8.68 10.04
N THR A 73 -15.86 -7.58 9.55
CA THR A 73 -16.02 -7.33 8.11
C THR A 73 -14.76 -6.79 7.44
N MET A 74 -13.76 -6.32 8.20
CA MET A 74 -12.56 -5.69 7.64
C MET A 74 -11.77 -6.62 6.70
N ARG A 75 -11.73 -7.93 6.99
CA ARG A 75 -11.10 -8.90 6.10
C ARG A 75 -11.74 -8.95 4.72
N HIS A 76 -13.06 -8.78 4.65
CA HIS A 76 -13.79 -8.75 3.39
C HIS A 76 -13.51 -7.44 2.64
N TRP A 77 -13.58 -6.29 3.33
CA TRP A 77 -13.26 -4.98 2.76
C TRP A 77 -11.83 -4.91 2.23
N LEU A 78 -10.85 -5.34 3.01
CA LEU A 78 -9.46 -5.38 2.56
C LEU A 78 -9.26 -6.31 1.38
N LYS A 79 -9.93 -7.47 1.35
CA LYS A 79 -9.80 -8.41 0.24
C LYS A 79 -10.42 -7.86 -1.05
N GLU A 80 -11.60 -7.26 -0.96
CA GLU A 80 -12.33 -6.76 -2.13
C GLU A 80 -11.72 -5.46 -2.65
N TYR A 81 -11.34 -4.54 -1.76
CA TYR A 81 -10.88 -3.20 -2.10
C TYR A 81 -9.35 -3.03 -1.97
N ASN A 82 -8.57 -4.12 -1.95
CA ASN A 82 -7.13 -4.06 -1.70
C ASN A 82 -6.39 -3.12 -2.67
N LEU A 83 -6.79 -3.11 -3.95
CA LEU A 83 -6.19 -2.27 -4.99
C LEU A 83 -6.38 -0.78 -4.71
N TYR A 84 -7.49 -0.41 -4.07
CA TYR A 84 -7.77 0.98 -3.70
C TYR A 84 -7.15 1.32 -2.34
N ILE A 85 -7.31 0.45 -1.34
CA ILE A 85 -6.85 0.70 0.03
C ILE A 85 -5.31 0.69 0.12
N GLU A 86 -4.64 -0.13 -0.70
CA GLU A 86 -3.18 -0.31 -0.70
C GLU A 86 -2.63 -0.90 0.61
N SER A 87 -3.38 -1.84 1.22
CA SER A 87 -2.93 -2.50 2.45
C SER A 87 -1.73 -3.42 2.23
N ARG A 88 -0.81 -3.49 3.21
CA ARG A 88 0.33 -4.41 3.21
C ARG A 88 0.04 -5.62 4.10
N SER A 89 0.37 -6.82 3.64
CA SER A 89 0.22 -8.04 4.43
C SER A 89 1.53 -8.43 5.08
N VAL A 90 1.56 -8.46 6.42
CA VAL A 90 2.71 -8.94 7.21
C VAL A 90 2.28 -10.22 7.94
N GLY A 91 2.55 -11.36 7.33
CA GLY A 91 2.12 -12.66 7.83
C GLY A 91 0.59 -12.80 7.81
N ARG A 92 -0.04 -12.88 8.99
CA ARG A 92 -1.52 -12.95 9.14
C ARG A 92 -2.18 -11.60 9.42
N LEU A 93 -1.39 -10.54 9.59
CA LEU A 93 -1.87 -9.22 9.93
C LEU A 93 -1.85 -8.33 8.69
N ALA A 94 -2.90 -7.53 8.53
CA ALA A 94 -2.93 -6.45 7.55
C ALA A 94 -2.47 -5.17 8.24
N VAL A 95 -1.47 -4.55 7.63
CA VAL A 95 -0.85 -3.30 8.05
C VAL A 95 -1.32 -2.19 7.12
N LEU A 96 -1.80 -1.11 7.72
CA LEU A 96 -2.36 0.06 7.08
C LEU A 96 -1.46 1.26 7.39
N ASP A 97 -1.08 2.05 6.40
CA ASP A 97 -0.57 3.39 6.64
C ASP A 97 -1.74 4.37 6.85
N TYR A 98 -1.42 5.63 7.17
CA TYR A 98 -2.45 6.66 7.40
C TYR A 98 -3.36 6.85 6.16
N LYS A 99 -2.82 6.69 4.94
CA LYS A 99 -3.58 6.78 3.69
C LYS A 99 -4.58 5.63 3.56
N ALA A 100 -4.14 4.40 3.84
CA ALA A 100 -4.97 3.21 3.81
C ALA A 100 -6.09 3.29 4.87
N VAL A 101 -5.79 3.80 6.07
CA VAL A 101 -6.80 4.09 7.11
C VAL A 101 -7.85 5.07 6.58
N PHE A 102 -7.41 6.18 5.99
CA PHE A 102 -8.31 7.20 5.45
C PHE A 102 -9.18 6.66 4.30
N ARG A 103 -8.59 5.93 3.35
CA ARG A 103 -9.31 5.26 2.26
C ARG A 103 -10.34 4.27 2.76
N LEU A 104 -9.98 3.45 3.75
CA LEU A 104 -10.90 2.50 4.36
C LEU A 104 -12.08 3.22 5.03
N LYS A 105 -11.82 4.32 5.75
CA LYS A 105 -12.86 5.16 6.35
C LYS A 105 -13.82 5.71 5.30
N MET A 106 -13.31 6.25 4.18
CA MET A 106 -14.13 6.77 3.09
C MET A 106 -15.11 5.71 2.53
N LEU A 107 -14.63 4.49 2.27
CA LEU A 107 -15.48 3.41 1.74
C LEU A 107 -16.61 3.04 2.71
N LEU A 108 -16.28 2.91 4.01
CA LEU A 108 -17.24 2.53 5.03
C LEU A 108 -18.24 3.64 5.33
N LEU A 109 -17.82 4.90 5.27
CA LEU A 109 -18.69 6.07 5.44
C LEU A 109 -19.74 6.13 4.32
N LEU A 110 -19.36 5.88 3.07
CA LEU A 110 -20.31 5.78 1.96
C LEU A 110 -21.27 4.60 2.15
N ARG A 111 -20.77 3.47 2.67
CA ARG A 111 -21.61 2.30 2.95
C ARG A 111 -22.65 2.59 4.05
N LYS A 112 -22.24 3.27 5.13
CA LYS A 112 -23.13 3.71 6.23
C LYS A 112 -24.26 4.60 5.70
N ASN A 113 -23.93 5.49 4.75
CA ASN A 113 -24.89 6.38 4.11
C ASN A 113 -25.68 5.73 2.95
N GLY A 114 -25.75 4.40 2.91
CA GLY A 114 -26.66 3.66 2.02
C GLY A 114 -26.13 3.39 0.62
N MET A 115 -24.89 3.75 0.31
CA MET A 115 -24.31 3.43 -1.00
C MET A 115 -24.15 1.92 -1.17
N LYS A 116 -24.49 1.41 -2.37
CA LYS A 116 -24.36 0.00 -2.71
C LYS A 116 -22.88 -0.35 -2.94
N PRO A 117 -22.40 -1.53 -2.51
CA PRO A 117 -21.00 -1.94 -2.68
C PRO A 117 -20.51 -1.87 -4.13
N ALA A 118 -21.38 -2.16 -5.10
CA ALA A 118 -21.04 -2.07 -6.53
C ALA A 118 -20.70 -0.64 -6.97
N MET A 119 -21.44 0.38 -6.49
CA MET A 119 -21.16 1.78 -6.80
C MET A 119 -19.89 2.26 -6.09
N ILE A 120 -19.67 1.79 -4.86
CA ILE A 120 -18.43 2.06 -4.10
C ILE A 120 -17.22 1.48 -4.87
N ALA A 121 -17.33 0.25 -5.36
CA ALA A 121 -16.28 -0.41 -6.13
C ALA A 121 -15.98 0.33 -7.43
N GLU A 122 -17.02 0.76 -8.16
CA GLU A 122 -16.87 1.57 -9.38
C GLU A 122 -16.15 2.90 -9.10
N LEU A 123 -16.56 3.63 -8.05
CA LEU A 123 -15.89 4.88 -7.65
C LEU A 123 -14.44 4.66 -7.24
N ALA A 124 -14.15 3.57 -6.55
CA ALA A 124 -12.81 3.18 -6.14
C ALA A 124 -11.95 2.61 -7.29
N GLY A 125 -12.50 2.47 -8.50
CA GLY A 125 -11.81 1.88 -9.65
C GLY A 125 -11.57 0.36 -9.53
N VAL A 126 -12.30 -0.32 -8.64
CA VAL A 126 -12.19 -1.76 -8.38
C VAL A 126 -13.32 -2.49 -9.11
N ARG A 127 -13.01 -3.60 -9.79
CA ARG A 127 -14.06 -4.43 -10.40
C ARG A 127 -14.86 -5.12 -9.29
N PRO A 128 -16.18 -4.89 -9.18
CA PRO A 128 -16.97 -5.50 -8.11
C PRO A 128 -16.90 -7.01 -8.20
N SER A 129 -16.58 -7.66 -7.09
CA SER A 129 -16.64 -9.11 -7.01
C SER A 129 -18.12 -9.50 -6.91
N ILE A 130 -18.62 -10.28 -7.88
CA ILE A 130 -20.02 -10.73 -7.87
C ILE A 130 -20.17 -11.72 -6.71
N SER A 131 -20.52 -11.23 -5.52
CA SER A 131 -20.93 -12.09 -4.42
C SER A 131 -22.01 -11.45 -3.54
N VAL A 132 -23.21 -12.03 -3.67
CA VAL A 132 -24.32 -12.12 -2.70
C VAL A 132 -25.09 -10.82 -2.38
N ILE A 133 -26.11 -10.57 -3.21
CA ILE A 133 -27.25 -9.70 -2.88
C ILE A 133 -28.22 -10.49 -1.97
N GLY A 134 -28.36 -10.06 -0.71
CA GLY A 134 -29.50 -10.38 0.16
C GLY A 134 -30.64 -9.37 -0.04
N PRO A 135 -31.90 -9.73 0.26
CA PRO A 135 -33.08 -9.12 -0.34
C PRO A 135 -33.46 -7.76 0.25
N ILE A 136 -33.87 -6.88 -0.66
CA ILE A 136 -34.45 -5.55 -0.47
C ILE A 136 -35.85 -5.71 0.16
N ARG A 137 -36.07 -5.11 1.33
CA ARG A 137 -37.43 -4.78 1.81
C ARG A 137 -37.86 -3.47 1.16
N ARG A 138 -38.92 -3.55 0.36
CA ARG A 138 -39.79 -2.42 -0.02
C ARG A 138 -40.90 -2.37 1.02
N ASP A 139 -41.15 -1.21 1.61
CA ASP A 139 -42.47 -0.88 2.13
C ASP A 139 -42.89 0.47 1.56
N THR A 140 -44.01 0.40 0.85
CA THR A 140 -44.94 1.44 0.44
C THR A 140 -45.63 2.07 1.64
N GLU A 141 -46.06 3.34 1.55
CA GLU A 141 -47.49 3.70 1.75
C GLU A 141 -47.74 5.19 1.49
N GLU A 142 -48.54 5.44 0.45
CA GLU A 142 -49.35 6.64 0.28
C GLU A 142 -50.49 6.61 1.31
N THR A 143 -50.74 7.74 1.98
CA THR A 143 -52.03 8.01 2.63
C THR A 143 -52.41 9.48 2.50
N LEU A 144 -53.55 9.72 1.87
CA LEU A 144 -54.48 10.84 2.08
C LEU A 144 -55.89 10.30 1.73
N PRO A 145 -57.01 10.92 2.15
CA PRO A 145 -57.17 12.10 3.02
C PRO A 145 -58.24 11.91 4.12
N SER A 146 -58.24 12.74 5.17
CA SER A 146 -59.51 13.20 5.75
C SER A 146 -59.35 14.44 6.64
N VAL A 147 -60.46 15.18 6.72
CA VAL A 147 -60.82 16.25 7.66
C VAL A 147 -60.57 17.69 7.17
N PHE A 148 -61.69 18.35 6.81
CA PHE A 148 -61.84 19.78 6.57
C PHE A 148 -61.27 20.60 7.74
N ASN A 149 -60.27 21.44 7.45
CA ASN A 149 -59.63 22.33 8.41
C ASN A 149 -59.89 23.81 8.03
N GLN A 150 -59.89 24.69 9.04
CA GLN A 150 -60.13 26.14 8.95
C GLN A 150 -59.29 26.90 7.91
N ASP A 151 -58.25 26.29 7.35
CA ASP A 151 -57.45 26.85 6.25
C ASP A 151 -58.22 26.94 4.92
N ASP A 152 -59.26 26.11 4.70
CA ASP A 152 -60.09 26.21 3.50
C ASP A 152 -60.90 27.52 3.45
N LEU A 153 -61.24 28.11 4.61
CA LEU A 153 -61.90 29.41 4.67
C LEU A 153 -60.94 30.58 4.34
N LYS A 154 -59.68 30.48 4.76
CA LYS A 154 -58.64 31.47 4.39
C LYS A 154 -58.25 31.35 2.93
N ASN A 155 -58.17 30.11 2.42
CA ASN A 155 -57.95 29.84 1.01
C ASN A 155 -59.12 30.34 0.15
N MET A 156 -60.37 30.23 0.60
CA MET A 156 -61.52 30.84 -0.10
C MET A 156 -61.45 32.38 -0.14
N ALA A 157 -61.01 33.03 0.93
CA ALA A 157 -60.84 34.49 0.93
C ALA A 157 -59.70 34.93 0.00
N MET A 158 -58.60 34.18 -0.03
CA MET A 158 -57.47 34.42 -0.93
C MET A 158 -57.84 34.16 -2.39
N ILE A 159 -58.56 33.08 -2.68
CA ILE A 159 -59.10 32.76 -4.01
C ILE A 159 -60.10 33.83 -4.45
N LYS A 160 -60.97 34.32 -3.55
CA LYS A 160 -61.91 35.40 -3.87
C LYS A 160 -61.19 36.70 -4.18
N ASN A 161 -60.15 37.07 -3.42
CA ASN A 161 -59.34 38.25 -3.70
C ASN A 161 -58.54 38.12 -5.00
N PHE A 162 -58.01 36.92 -5.30
CA PHE A 162 -57.33 36.61 -6.55
C PHE A 162 -58.27 36.68 -7.75
N MET A 163 -59.48 36.10 -7.65
CA MET A 163 -60.51 36.16 -8.68
C MET A 163 -61.02 37.60 -8.89
N THR A 164 -61.12 38.39 -7.83
CA THR A 164 -61.49 39.82 -7.91
C THR A 164 -60.39 40.64 -8.58
N ALA A 165 -59.12 40.36 -8.28
CA ALA A 165 -57.98 41.00 -8.94
C ALA A 165 -57.90 40.64 -10.43
N LEU A 166 -58.16 39.38 -10.80
CA LEU A 166 -58.20 38.91 -12.19
C LEU A 166 -59.41 39.47 -12.97
N ALA A 167 -60.56 39.63 -12.33
CA ALA A 167 -61.72 40.30 -12.92
C ALA A 167 -61.43 41.80 -13.16
N ASN A 168 -60.83 42.48 -12.19
CA ASN A 168 -60.46 43.90 -12.30
C ASN A 168 -59.34 44.16 -13.32
N SER A 169 -58.48 43.17 -13.59
CA SER A 169 -57.45 43.27 -14.63
C SER A 169 -57.97 42.96 -16.04
N GLY A 170 -59.24 42.59 -16.20
CA GLY A 170 -59.83 42.20 -17.48
C GLY A 170 -59.43 40.80 -17.98
N ALA A 171 -58.73 40.02 -17.15
CA ALA A 171 -58.23 38.69 -17.50
C ALA A 171 -59.27 37.57 -17.36
N LEU A 172 -60.48 37.91 -16.88
CA LEU A 172 -61.54 36.97 -16.55
C LEU A 172 -62.87 37.50 -17.14
N LYS A 173 -63.45 36.76 -18.09
CA LYS A 173 -64.75 37.09 -18.69
C LYS A 173 -65.76 35.99 -18.38
N VAL A 174 -66.93 36.36 -17.88
CA VAL A 174 -68.04 35.41 -17.69
C VAL A 174 -68.71 35.23 -19.05
N ASN A 175 -68.76 33.99 -19.56
CA ASN A 175 -69.48 33.69 -20.78
C ASN A 175 -71.01 33.64 -20.51
N GLU A 176 -71.82 33.66 -21.56
CA GLU A 176 -73.29 33.78 -21.44
C GLU A 176 -73.96 32.58 -20.73
N GLU A 177 -73.22 31.49 -20.54
CA GLU A 177 -73.67 30.27 -19.84
C GLU A 177 -73.20 30.21 -18.37
N GLY A 178 -72.55 31.25 -17.85
CA GLY A 178 -72.12 31.35 -16.46
C GLY A 178 -70.78 30.69 -16.12
N GLY A 179 -70.02 30.25 -17.13
CA GLY A 179 -68.65 29.78 -17.02
C GLY A 179 -67.62 30.91 -17.03
N LEU A 180 -66.47 30.66 -16.40
CA LEU A 180 -65.36 31.62 -16.27
C LEU A 180 -64.30 31.33 -17.33
N ASP A 181 -64.04 32.31 -18.21
CA ASP A 181 -63.04 32.20 -19.27
C ASP A 181 -61.81 33.06 -18.92
N LEU A 182 -60.64 32.41 -18.79
CA LEU A 182 -59.37 33.02 -18.38
C LEU A 182 -58.51 33.36 -19.60
N ARG A 183 -58.27 34.65 -19.82
CA ARG A 183 -57.43 35.15 -20.92
C ARG A 183 -55.97 35.30 -20.47
N LEU A 184 -55.26 34.16 -20.40
CA LEU A 184 -53.85 34.08 -20.00
C LEU A 184 -52.91 34.99 -20.83
N GLU A 185 -53.24 35.24 -22.09
CA GLU A 185 -52.47 36.10 -23.01
C GLU A 185 -52.28 37.52 -22.44
N THR A 186 -53.33 38.11 -21.88
CA THR A 186 -53.30 39.48 -21.33
C THR A 186 -52.46 39.61 -20.05
N LEU A 187 -52.31 38.52 -19.29
CA LEU A 187 -51.45 38.49 -18.09
C LEU A 187 -49.97 38.38 -18.45
N ILE A 188 -49.66 37.64 -19.51
CA ILE A 188 -48.30 37.46 -20.00
C ILE A 188 -47.78 38.78 -20.56
N GLU A 189 -48.56 39.47 -21.40
CA GLU A 189 -48.19 40.76 -22.00
C GLU A 189 -47.91 41.82 -20.93
N LYS A 190 -48.78 41.95 -19.93
CA LYS A 190 -48.61 42.92 -18.84
C LYS A 190 -47.39 42.60 -17.96
N SER A 191 -47.10 41.32 -17.72
CA SER A 191 -45.90 40.91 -16.97
C SER A 191 -44.59 41.12 -17.74
N LEU A 192 -44.65 41.12 -19.08
CA LEU A 192 -43.51 41.41 -19.94
C LEU A 192 -43.21 42.91 -19.98
N GLU A 193 -44.25 43.76 -20.01
CA GLU A 193 -44.10 45.22 -19.94
C GLU A 193 -43.47 45.66 -18.61
N ASP A 194 -43.89 45.09 -17.48
CA ASP A 194 -43.33 45.41 -16.16
C ASP A 194 -41.85 44.94 -16.01
N ARG A 195 -41.43 43.90 -16.75
CA ARG A 195 -40.04 43.41 -16.74
C ARG A 195 -39.12 44.16 -17.70
N GLN A 196 -39.64 44.74 -18.78
CA GLN A 196 -38.84 45.52 -19.73
C GLN A 196 -38.35 46.87 -19.16
N GLN A 197 -38.94 47.36 -18.06
CA GLN A 197 -38.49 48.59 -17.40
C GLN A 197 -37.27 48.39 -16.46
N LEU A 198 -36.75 47.17 -16.29
CA LEU A 198 -35.56 46.86 -15.47
C LEU A 198 -34.22 46.92 -16.22
N SER A 199 -34.16 47.63 -17.35
CA SER A 199 -32.90 47.93 -18.04
C SER A 199 -32.03 48.88 -17.20
N LEU A 200 -30.79 48.46 -16.87
CA LEU A 200 -29.80 49.33 -16.24
C LEU A 200 -29.45 50.49 -17.20
N PRO A 201 -29.22 51.72 -16.73
CA PRO A 201 -28.84 52.84 -17.59
C PRO A 201 -27.56 52.51 -18.36
N ASP A 202 -27.55 52.69 -19.68
CA ASP A 202 -26.48 52.30 -20.62
C ASP A 202 -25.05 52.64 -20.12
N LYS A 203 -24.89 53.76 -19.43
CA LYS A 203 -23.61 54.21 -18.85
C LYS A 203 -22.99 53.25 -17.83
N LYS A 204 -23.81 52.48 -17.08
CA LYS A 204 -23.31 51.51 -16.10
C LYS A 204 -22.88 50.19 -16.75
N MET A 205 -23.42 49.87 -17.92
CA MET A 205 -22.96 48.71 -18.70
C MET A 205 -21.60 48.98 -19.31
N GLU A 206 -21.38 50.16 -19.86
CA GLU A 206 -20.11 50.56 -20.47
C GLU A 206 -18.94 50.52 -19.44
N GLU A 207 -19.17 51.03 -18.23
CA GLU A 207 -18.18 50.99 -17.14
C GLU A 207 -17.89 49.57 -16.63
N LEU A 208 -18.90 48.68 -16.67
CA LEU A 208 -18.74 47.27 -16.32
C LEU A 208 -17.99 46.50 -17.40
N GLU A 209 -18.24 46.79 -18.68
CA GLU A 209 -17.52 46.20 -19.81
C GLU A 209 -16.05 46.61 -19.79
N GLU A 210 -15.75 47.90 -19.56
CA GLU A 210 -14.38 48.40 -19.47
C GLU A 210 -13.59 47.72 -18.33
N ARG A 211 -14.19 47.62 -17.13
CA ARG A 211 -13.60 46.88 -15.99
C ARG A 211 -13.37 45.39 -16.28
N LEU A 212 -14.28 44.76 -17.02
CA LEU A 212 -14.16 43.35 -17.38
C LEU A 212 -13.03 43.14 -18.40
N THR A 213 -12.84 44.06 -19.34
CA THR A 213 -11.72 44.02 -20.29
C THR A 213 -10.37 44.21 -19.59
N GLU A 214 -10.30 45.11 -18.61
CA GLU A 214 -9.07 45.38 -17.86
C GLU A 214 -8.69 44.21 -16.94
N ALA A 215 -9.66 43.63 -16.22
CA ALA A 215 -9.45 42.44 -15.42
C ALA A 215 -8.99 41.23 -16.26
N ASN A 216 -9.53 41.06 -17.47
CA ASN A 216 -9.11 39.99 -18.38
C ASN A 216 -7.66 40.20 -18.86
N LYS A 217 -7.23 41.44 -19.07
CA LYS A 217 -5.86 41.75 -19.46
C LYS A 217 -4.87 41.43 -18.33
N GLU A 218 -5.18 41.80 -17.09
CA GLU A 218 -4.35 41.47 -15.93
C GLU A 218 -4.24 39.95 -15.72
N LEU A 219 -5.32 39.21 -15.93
CA LEU A 219 -5.35 37.76 -15.81
C LEU A 219 -4.45 37.10 -16.87
N GLU A 220 -4.43 37.62 -18.09
CA GLU A 220 -3.59 37.11 -19.16
C GLU A 220 -2.09 37.42 -18.94
N GLU A 221 -1.77 38.60 -18.39
CA GLU A 221 -0.40 38.94 -17.96
C GLU A 221 0.08 38.05 -16.80
N LEU A 222 -0.81 37.70 -15.87
CA LEU A 222 -0.52 36.76 -14.77
C LEU A 222 -0.30 35.34 -15.29
N LYS A 223 -1.12 34.86 -16.24
CA LYS A 223 -0.91 33.57 -16.90
C LYS A 223 0.43 33.50 -17.61
N GLN A 224 0.78 34.51 -18.41
CA GLN A 224 2.10 34.58 -19.06
C GLN A 224 3.25 34.59 -18.04
N ARG A 225 3.09 35.24 -16.88
CA ARG A 225 4.09 35.21 -15.80
C ARG A 225 4.21 33.84 -15.13
N ILE A 226 3.12 33.10 -15.02
CA ILE A 226 3.13 31.72 -14.49
C ILE A 226 3.78 30.78 -15.50
N ASP A 227 3.42 30.89 -16.77
CA ASP A 227 3.96 30.06 -17.86
C ASP A 227 5.45 30.33 -18.12
N SER A 228 5.92 31.57 -17.91
CA SER A 228 7.35 31.91 -18.01
C SER A 228 8.18 31.55 -16.79
N LYS A 229 7.56 31.39 -15.59
CA LYS A 229 8.25 30.96 -14.36
C LYS A 229 8.31 29.44 -14.20
N VAL A 230 7.42 28.71 -14.84
CA VAL A 230 7.40 27.24 -14.86
C VAL A 230 7.45 26.82 -16.31
N SER A 231 8.59 27.01 -16.97
CA SER A 231 8.79 26.35 -18.25
C SER A 231 8.81 24.85 -17.94
N ALA A 232 7.77 24.13 -18.36
CA ALA A 232 7.70 22.67 -18.24
C ALA A 232 8.92 21.99 -18.89
N THR A 233 9.68 22.73 -19.71
CA THR A 233 10.97 22.36 -20.30
C THR A 233 12.11 22.31 -19.28
N ASP A 234 12.19 23.23 -18.31
CA ASP A 234 13.29 23.23 -17.32
C ASP A 234 13.13 22.08 -16.32
N LEU A 235 11.90 21.85 -15.83
CA LEU A 235 11.61 20.71 -14.96
C LEU A 235 11.80 19.36 -15.67
N LYS A 236 11.49 19.28 -16.97
CA LYS A 236 11.75 18.07 -17.77
C LYS A 236 13.24 17.82 -17.94
N ALA A 237 14.03 18.85 -18.24
CA ALA A 237 15.48 18.73 -18.37
C ALA A 237 16.13 18.30 -17.04
N GLU A 238 15.67 18.85 -15.92
CA GLU A 238 16.16 18.47 -14.58
C GLU A 238 15.78 17.04 -14.20
N LEU A 239 14.55 16.60 -14.53
CA LEU A 239 14.13 15.21 -14.37
C LEU A 239 14.94 14.25 -15.25
N GLU A 240 15.25 14.62 -16.49
CA GLU A 240 16.04 13.80 -17.42
C GLU A 240 17.48 13.63 -16.91
N ILE A 241 18.08 14.71 -16.37
CA ILE A 241 19.39 14.66 -15.70
C ILE A 241 19.35 13.73 -14.49
N LEU A 242 18.36 13.87 -13.60
CA LEU A 242 18.22 13.00 -12.42
C LEU A 242 18.01 11.52 -12.78
N GLN A 243 17.24 11.24 -13.83
CA GLN A 243 17.06 9.88 -14.35
C GLN A 243 18.38 9.33 -14.89
N GLN A 244 19.16 10.14 -15.61
CA GLN A 244 20.44 9.72 -16.16
C GLN A 244 21.49 9.45 -15.06
N TYR A 245 21.52 10.26 -14.00
CA TYR A 245 22.34 10.00 -12.81
C TYR A 245 21.94 8.70 -12.10
N SER A 246 20.63 8.48 -11.93
CA SER A 246 20.12 7.23 -11.34
C SER A 246 20.51 6.00 -12.16
N LEU A 247 20.40 6.07 -13.48
CA LEU A 247 20.77 4.97 -14.37
C LEU A 247 22.27 4.66 -14.29
N THR A 248 23.10 5.72 -14.27
CA THR A 248 24.56 5.57 -14.22
C THR A 248 25.00 4.92 -12.92
N SER A 249 24.44 5.37 -11.79
CA SER A 249 24.65 4.76 -10.48
C SER A 249 24.24 3.27 -10.44
N GLU A 250 23.14 2.91 -11.10
CA GLU A 250 22.69 1.51 -11.18
C GLU A 250 23.62 0.63 -12.01
N ILE A 251 24.16 1.15 -13.11
CA ILE A 251 25.12 0.43 -13.95
C ILE A 251 26.42 0.20 -13.16
N GLU A 252 26.97 1.24 -12.54
CA GLU A 252 28.19 1.14 -11.73
C GLU A 252 28.07 0.10 -10.60
N CYS A 253 26.94 0.12 -9.89
CA CYS A 253 26.69 -0.85 -8.83
C CYS A 253 26.58 -2.28 -9.39
N LYS A 254 25.87 -2.49 -10.50
CA LYS A 254 25.80 -3.81 -11.14
C LYS A 254 27.17 -4.31 -11.57
N GLU A 255 28.03 -3.45 -12.10
CA GLU A 255 29.41 -3.80 -12.48
C GLU A 255 30.24 -4.18 -11.24
N LYS A 256 30.14 -3.40 -10.15
CA LYS A 256 30.80 -3.72 -8.87
C LYS A 256 30.33 -5.07 -8.30
N ILE A 257 29.01 -5.32 -8.25
CA ILE A 257 28.43 -6.60 -7.79
C ILE A 257 28.96 -7.74 -8.65
N LYS A 258 28.94 -7.58 -9.97
CA LYS A 258 29.41 -8.61 -10.91
C LYS A 258 30.88 -8.92 -10.69
N SER A 259 31.73 -7.91 -10.58
CA SER A 259 33.17 -8.08 -10.31
C SER A 259 33.43 -8.83 -9.00
N ILE A 260 32.70 -8.49 -7.94
CA ILE A 260 32.81 -9.20 -6.64
C ILE A 260 32.37 -10.65 -6.80
N TYR A 261 31.27 -10.91 -7.49
CA TYR A 261 30.72 -12.26 -7.65
C TYR A 261 31.57 -13.15 -8.58
N ASP A 262 32.16 -12.57 -9.63
CA ASP A 262 33.12 -13.26 -10.51
C ASP A 262 34.37 -13.68 -9.71
N ASN A 263 34.89 -12.80 -8.84
CA ASN A 263 35.99 -13.15 -7.93
C ASN A 263 35.58 -14.17 -6.85
N PHE A 264 34.33 -14.12 -6.38
CA PHE A 264 33.80 -15.07 -5.41
C PHE A 264 33.64 -16.47 -6.01
N THR A 265 33.23 -16.57 -7.28
CA THR A 265 33.05 -17.86 -7.98
C THR A 265 34.35 -18.44 -8.52
N ASN A 266 35.43 -17.66 -8.58
CA ASN A 266 36.74 -18.15 -8.97
C ASN A 266 37.20 -19.29 -8.01
N PRO A 267 37.61 -20.46 -8.55
CA PRO A 267 38.12 -21.58 -7.77
C PRO A 267 39.43 -21.31 -7.03
N ALA A 268 40.23 -20.34 -7.50
CA ALA A 268 41.53 -20.02 -6.91
C ALA A 268 41.43 -19.15 -5.64
N THR A 269 40.25 -18.62 -5.35
CA THR A 269 40.01 -17.74 -4.20
C THR A 269 39.86 -18.57 -2.92
N ASP A 270 40.62 -18.26 -1.88
CA ASP A 270 40.55 -18.96 -0.58
C ASP A 270 39.28 -18.58 0.21
N ILE A 271 38.91 -19.39 1.20
CA ILE A 271 37.75 -19.18 2.08
C ILE A 271 37.81 -17.81 2.75
N ASN A 272 38.98 -17.41 3.28
CA ASN A 272 39.15 -16.12 3.93
C ASN A 272 38.90 -14.95 2.95
N GLN A 273 39.40 -15.08 1.72
CA GLN A 273 39.17 -14.08 0.68
C GLN A 273 37.70 -14.04 0.24
N LYS A 274 37.02 -15.18 0.21
CA LYS A 274 35.58 -15.25 -0.06
C LYS A 274 34.76 -14.58 1.05
N GLU A 275 35.21 -14.63 2.31
CA GLU A 275 34.60 -13.88 3.42
C GLU A 275 34.77 -12.37 3.26
N GLU A 276 35.98 -11.90 2.94
CA GLU A 276 36.24 -10.48 2.66
C GLU A 276 35.38 -9.95 1.49
N LEU A 277 35.14 -10.77 0.46
CA LEU A 277 34.28 -10.41 -0.66
C LEU A 277 32.81 -10.26 -0.24
N ILE A 278 32.34 -11.01 0.75
CA ILE A 278 31.00 -10.84 1.33
C ILE A 278 30.93 -9.55 2.14
N GLU A 279 31.97 -9.20 2.90
CA GLU A 279 32.03 -7.91 3.59
C GLU A 279 31.98 -6.74 2.62
N LYS A 280 32.70 -6.83 1.48
CA LYS A 280 32.62 -5.81 0.41
C LYS A 280 31.22 -5.68 -0.18
N LEU A 281 30.42 -6.75 -0.24
CA LEU A 281 29.00 -6.65 -0.65
C LEU A 281 28.18 -5.86 0.37
N LYS A 282 28.43 -6.05 1.68
CA LYS A 282 27.76 -5.28 2.74
C LYS A 282 28.13 -3.81 2.72
N GLU A 283 29.39 -3.49 2.44
CA GLU A 283 29.84 -2.11 2.26
C GLU A 283 29.15 -1.46 1.04
N LEU A 284 28.99 -2.21 -0.04
CA LEU A 284 28.26 -1.75 -1.23
C LEU A 284 26.79 -1.41 -0.93
N GLU A 285 26.17 -2.12 0.01
CA GLU A 285 24.79 -1.84 0.44
C GLU A 285 24.65 -0.44 1.05
N ILE A 286 25.68 0.01 1.77
CA ILE A 286 25.74 1.34 2.40
C ILE A 286 25.99 2.40 1.32
N GLU A 287 26.86 2.11 0.34
CA GLU A 287 27.18 3.03 -0.76
C GLU A 287 25.99 3.22 -1.72
N TYR A 288 25.18 2.17 -1.94
CA TYR A 288 24.06 2.18 -2.89
C TYR A 288 22.73 1.72 -2.25
N PRO A 289 22.11 2.55 -1.39
CA PRO A 289 20.90 2.17 -0.64
C PRO A 289 19.70 1.85 -1.54
N ASN A 290 19.60 2.51 -2.71
CA ASN A 290 18.52 2.28 -3.68
C ASN A 290 18.59 0.89 -4.34
N GLN A 291 19.74 0.21 -4.28
CA GLN A 291 19.95 -1.12 -4.85
C GLN A 291 20.17 -2.18 -3.76
N ALA A 292 19.92 -1.84 -2.48
CA ALA A 292 20.15 -2.70 -1.33
C ALA A 292 19.46 -4.07 -1.46
N PHE A 293 18.26 -4.13 -2.04
CA PHE A 293 17.57 -5.40 -2.28
C PHE A 293 18.39 -6.35 -3.17
N THR A 294 18.90 -5.86 -4.29
CA THR A 294 19.72 -6.64 -5.22
C THR A 294 21.01 -7.08 -4.54
N ILE A 295 21.67 -6.16 -3.82
CA ILE A 295 22.92 -6.44 -3.11
C ILE A 295 22.72 -7.56 -2.07
N ARG A 296 21.68 -7.46 -1.23
CA ARG A 296 21.33 -8.50 -0.24
C ARG A 296 21.02 -9.85 -0.85
N MET A 297 20.42 -9.88 -2.05
CA MET A 297 20.15 -11.13 -2.77
C MET A 297 21.47 -11.83 -3.14
N TYR A 298 22.44 -11.09 -3.68
CA TYR A 298 23.77 -11.62 -4.02
C TYR A 298 24.57 -12.00 -2.78
N GLU A 299 24.52 -11.20 -1.71
CA GLU A 299 25.15 -11.48 -0.42
C GLU A 299 24.62 -12.79 0.19
N SER A 300 23.29 -12.96 0.22
CA SER A 300 22.65 -14.18 0.74
C SER A 300 23.07 -15.42 -0.06
N SER A 301 23.13 -15.29 -1.39
CA SER A 301 23.59 -16.33 -2.30
C SER A 301 25.06 -16.69 -2.08
N ALA A 302 25.93 -15.68 -1.93
CA ALA A 302 27.36 -15.88 -1.65
C ALA A 302 27.58 -16.54 -0.28
N THR A 303 26.84 -16.12 0.75
CA THR A 303 26.92 -16.69 2.10
C THR A 303 26.54 -18.17 2.11
N LEU A 304 25.47 -18.53 1.40
CA LEU A 304 25.03 -19.93 1.29
C LEU A 304 26.08 -20.78 0.56
N LYS A 305 26.64 -20.27 -0.55
CA LYS A 305 27.72 -20.94 -1.29
C LYS A 305 28.99 -21.09 -0.46
N LEU A 306 29.36 -20.09 0.34
CA LEU A 306 30.52 -20.17 1.21
C LEU A 306 30.33 -21.25 2.28
N SER A 307 29.14 -21.34 2.88
CA SER A 307 28.82 -22.40 3.85
C SER A 307 28.96 -23.78 3.22
N GLN A 308 28.47 -23.95 1.99
CA GLN A 308 28.61 -25.20 1.25
C GLN A 308 30.08 -25.52 0.94
N TYR A 309 30.86 -24.54 0.50
CA TYR A 309 32.29 -24.71 0.21
C TYR A 309 33.08 -25.13 1.47
N LYS A 310 32.77 -24.53 2.62
CA LYS A 310 33.36 -24.93 3.92
C LYS A 310 33.01 -26.37 4.29
N GLN A 311 31.76 -26.78 4.05
CA GLN A 311 31.33 -28.14 4.29
C GLN A 311 32.06 -29.13 3.36
N ASP A 312 32.14 -28.84 2.06
CA ASP A 312 32.84 -29.67 1.08
C ASP A 312 34.32 -29.84 1.43
N GLN A 313 34.99 -28.76 1.86
CA GLN A 313 36.38 -28.79 2.34
C GLN A 313 36.53 -29.64 3.61
N LYS A 314 35.58 -29.55 4.54
CA LYS A 314 35.57 -30.41 5.74
C LYS A 314 35.39 -31.89 5.36
N GLU A 315 34.48 -32.20 4.45
CA GLU A 315 34.22 -33.57 3.98
C GLU A 315 35.42 -34.15 3.22
N LEU A 316 36.08 -33.34 2.39
CA LEU A 316 37.29 -33.73 1.65
C LEU A 316 38.43 -34.04 2.61
N ARG A 317 38.69 -33.16 3.59
CA ARG A 317 39.68 -33.40 4.66
C ARG A 317 39.37 -34.66 5.46
N ILE A 318 38.09 -34.89 5.78
CA ILE A 318 37.66 -36.13 6.44
C ILE A 318 37.97 -37.35 5.57
N ARG A 319 37.71 -37.29 4.27
CA ARG A 319 37.98 -38.39 3.34
C ARG A 319 39.48 -38.68 3.23
N GLU A 320 40.31 -37.65 3.16
CA GLU A 320 41.78 -37.78 3.15
C GLU A 320 42.29 -38.41 4.44
N LEU A 321 41.83 -37.94 5.60
CA LEU A 321 42.17 -38.51 6.90
C LEU A 321 41.74 -39.98 7.01
N LYS A 322 40.56 -40.34 6.48
CA LYS A 322 40.11 -41.74 6.45
C LYS A 322 41.01 -42.61 5.57
N SER A 323 41.45 -42.09 4.41
CA SER A 323 42.40 -42.78 3.54
C SER A 323 43.74 -42.98 4.25
N GLU A 324 44.28 -41.93 4.88
CA GLU A 324 45.53 -42.00 5.63
C GLU A 324 45.44 -43.01 6.79
N CYS A 325 44.32 -43.00 7.53
CA CYS A 325 44.08 -43.98 8.60
C CYS A 325 44.02 -45.42 8.06
N LEU A 326 43.38 -45.63 6.91
CA LEU A 326 43.30 -46.95 6.28
C LEU A 326 44.69 -47.42 5.81
N ASP A 327 45.48 -46.53 5.22
CA ASP A 327 46.84 -46.84 4.76
C ASP A 327 47.76 -47.19 5.94
N LEU A 328 47.71 -46.41 7.02
CA LEU A 328 48.45 -46.70 8.26
C LEU A 328 48.00 -48.01 8.90
N PHE A 329 46.70 -48.31 8.89
CA PHE A 329 46.14 -49.57 9.41
C PHE A 329 46.62 -50.77 8.59
N ASN A 330 46.57 -50.67 7.26
CA ASN A 330 47.04 -51.72 6.35
C ASN A 330 48.54 -51.95 6.53
N LEU A 331 49.33 -50.88 6.65
CA LEU A 331 50.77 -50.97 6.92
C LEU A 331 51.05 -51.68 8.25
N ALA A 332 50.29 -51.36 9.30
CA ALA A 332 50.43 -51.95 10.63
C ALA A 332 50.06 -53.46 10.69
N ILE A 333 49.18 -53.94 9.81
CA ILE A 333 48.78 -55.36 9.73
C ILE A 333 49.63 -56.17 8.75
N SER A 334 50.20 -55.53 7.74
CA SER A 334 50.93 -56.20 6.66
C SER A 334 52.09 -57.08 7.16
N ASP A 335 52.11 -58.35 6.73
CA ASP A 335 53.16 -59.31 7.09
C ASP A 335 54.53 -59.01 6.46
N SER A 336 54.56 -58.12 5.47
CA SER A 336 55.76 -57.64 4.79
C SER A 336 56.43 -56.43 5.47
N SER A 337 55.79 -55.82 6.48
CA SER A 337 56.33 -54.65 7.18
C SER A 337 57.30 -55.04 8.30
N SER A 338 58.32 -54.21 8.53
CA SER A 338 59.21 -54.38 9.68
C SER A 338 58.44 -54.17 10.99
N LYS A 339 58.79 -54.89 12.06
CA LYS A 339 58.19 -54.68 13.41
C LYS A 339 58.24 -53.20 13.84
N LYS A 340 59.31 -52.50 13.48
CA LYS A 340 59.48 -51.07 13.77
C LYS A 340 58.50 -50.20 12.99
N GLU A 341 58.29 -50.49 11.70
CA GLU A 341 57.36 -49.77 10.83
C GLU A 341 55.90 -49.97 11.26
N SER A 342 55.55 -51.19 11.68
CA SER A 342 54.23 -51.52 12.22
C SER A 342 53.94 -50.77 13.54
N GLU A 343 54.94 -50.64 14.43
CA GLU A 343 54.80 -49.85 15.67
C GLU A 343 54.75 -48.35 15.41
N GLU A 344 55.53 -47.83 14.47
CA GLU A 344 55.49 -46.41 14.06
C GLU A 344 54.13 -46.04 13.45
N ALA A 345 53.55 -46.90 12.60
CA ALA A 345 52.21 -46.69 12.05
C ALA A 345 51.12 -46.70 13.13
N ARG A 346 51.25 -47.55 14.15
CA ARG A 346 50.34 -47.59 15.29
C ARG A 346 50.39 -46.31 16.13
N LEU A 347 51.59 -45.78 16.38
CA LEU A 347 51.76 -44.52 17.10
C LEU A 347 51.17 -43.34 16.32
N LYS A 348 51.34 -43.32 14.98
CA LYS A 348 50.73 -42.31 14.11
C LYS A 348 49.20 -42.38 14.13
N LEU A 349 48.59 -43.57 14.14
CA LEU A 349 47.14 -43.74 14.28
C LEU A 349 46.60 -43.23 15.63
N ILE A 350 47.32 -43.49 16.73
CA ILE A 350 46.95 -42.97 18.05
C ILE A 350 47.05 -41.43 18.07
N LYS A 351 48.09 -40.87 17.46
CA LYS A 351 48.24 -39.42 17.34
C LYS A 351 47.11 -38.80 16.51
N LEU A 352 46.75 -39.40 15.37
CA LEU A 352 45.63 -38.94 14.55
C LEU A 352 44.27 -39.02 15.27
N HIS A 353 44.08 -40.02 16.14
CA HIS A 353 42.89 -40.12 17.00
C HIS A 353 42.80 -38.93 17.96
N ASP A 354 43.91 -38.56 18.60
CA ASP A 354 43.93 -37.48 19.59
C ASP A 354 43.78 -36.10 18.93
N GLU A 355 44.31 -35.94 17.72
CA GLU A 355 44.23 -34.69 16.95
C GLU A 355 42.88 -34.49 16.24
N ASN A 356 42.09 -35.55 16.01
CA ASN A 356 40.84 -35.50 15.24
C ASN A 356 39.67 -36.19 15.96
N PRO A 357 39.07 -35.56 16.99
CA PRO A 357 38.01 -36.16 17.79
C PRO A 357 36.76 -36.51 16.97
N ASP A 358 36.48 -35.78 15.89
CA ASP A 358 35.37 -36.02 14.95
C ASP A 358 35.45 -37.42 14.28
N LEU A 359 36.66 -37.99 14.15
CA LEU A 359 36.90 -39.32 13.56
C LEU A 359 37.25 -40.39 14.61
N SER A 360 37.14 -40.05 15.89
CA SER A 360 37.58 -40.89 17.00
C SER A 360 36.93 -42.28 17.01
N PHE A 361 35.67 -42.44 16.59
CA PHE A 361 35.02 -43.75 16.54
C PHE A 361 35.64 -44.71 15.51
N GLU A 362 35.87 -44.24 14.28
CA GLU A 362 36.45 -45.05 13.21
C GLU A 362 37.91 -45.39 13.51
N ILE A 363 38.69 -44.41 14.00
CA ILE A 363 40.09 -44.64 14.37
C ILE A 363 40.19 -45.61 15.56
N ARG A 364 39.30 -45.53 16.55
CA ARG A 364 39.21 -46.52 17.64
C ARG A 364 38.89 -47.92 17.14
N SER A 365 38.02 -48.05 16.13
CA SER A 365 37.72 -49.34 15.49
C SER A 365 38.97 -49.94 14.84
N TYR A 366 39.74 -49.15 14.08
CA TYR A 366 41.01 -49.59 13.51
C TYR A 366 42.03 -49.99 14.59
N ILE A 367 42.19 -49.20 15.66
CA ILE A 367 43.10 -49.52 16.77
C ILE A 367 42.67 -50.82 17.49
N ALA A 368 41.38 -51.01 17.77
CA ALA A 368 40.87 -52.21 18.42
C ALA A 368 41.09 -53.47 17.56
N ASN A 369 40.97 -53.35 16.24
CA ASN A 369 41.21 -54.43 15.29
C ASN A 369 42.71 -54.77 15.15
N LEU A 370 43.62 -53.82 15.34
CA LEU A 370 45.05 -54.09 15.45
C LEU A 370 45.39 -54.94 16.68
N ASP A 371 44.74 -54.67 17.81
CA ASP A 371 44.98 -55.39 19.06
C ASP A 371 44.38 -56.80 19.06
N SER A 372 43.27 -57.01 18.34
CA SER A 372 42.67 -58.33 18.17
C SER A 372 43.48 -59.23 17.22
N SER A 373 44.09 -58.67 16.17
CA SER A 373 44.94 -59.42 15.23
C SER A 373 46.21 -59.96 15.89
N LYS A 374 46.85 -59.19 16.78
CA LYS A 374 47.98 -59.64 17.61
C LYS A 374 47.58 -60.76 18.55
N LYS A 375 46.39 -60.69 19.18
CA LYS A 375 45.87 -61.76 20.04
C LYS A 375 45.59 -63.04 19.25
N ARG A 376 45.04 -62.92 18.02
CA ARG A 376 44.79 -64.07 17.13
C ARG A 376 46.09 -64.73 16.64
N LYS A 377 47.11 -63.95 16.25
CA LYS A 377 48.44 -64.47 15.89
C LYS A 377 49.15 -65.12 17.07
N LYS A 378 49.04 -64.56 18.29
CA LYS A 378 49.55 -65.20 19.51
C LYS A 378 48.83 -66.52 19.83
N TRP A 379 47.53 -66.61 19.56
CA TRP A 379 46.75 -67.83 19.81
C TRP A 379 47.02 -68.92 18.75
N LEU A 380 47.23 -68.53 17.48
CA LEU A 380 47.60 -69.45 16.39
C LEU A 380 49.10 -69.82 16.36
N GLY A 381 49.96 -69.04 17.04
CA GLY A 381 51.40 -69.27 17.17
C GLY A 381 51.82 -69.95 18.47
N ILE A 382 50.88 -70.51 19.23
CA ILE A 382 51.17 -71.52 20.26
C ILE A 382 50.88 -72.88 19.63
N PHE A 383 51.80 -73.30 18.75
CA PHE A 383 52.24 -74.67 18.49
C PHE A 383 53.64 -74.61 17.89
#